data_AF-A0A812FRS2-F1
#
_entry.id   AF-A0A812FRS2-F1
#
_cell.length_a   1.000
_cell.length_b   1.000
_cell.length_c   1.000
_cell.angle_alpha   90.00
_cell.angle_beta   90.00
_cell.angle_gamma   90.00
#
_symmetry.space_group_name_H-M   'P 1'
#
loop_
_entity.id
_entity.type
_entity.pdbx_description
1 polymer ?
#
loop_
_entity_poly.entity_id
_entity_poly.type
_entity_poly.pdbx_seq_one_letter_code
_entity_poly.pdbx_strand_id
1 'polypeptide(L)'
;MHIPLHKKSAVRGSILDDVYSSKYLSVVMPKYRIPENEHSPNHAYQVVHDELMLDGNSRQNLATFCQTWMEGVAAALVPPLLAWLYGLYFRKLNPAILAGACAGGRNSTPAMKGAQDASHSDMPAIGYSVPYALTSVLVLILGYIAMVIS
;
A
#
# COMPACT_ATOMS: atom_id res chain seq x y z
N MET A 1 -7.98 65.44 -8.48
CA MET A 1 -6.71 64.70 -8.31
C MET A 1 -6.21 64.87 -6.88
N HIS A 2 -6.73 64.06 -5.96
CA HIS A 2 -6.15 63.77 -4.64
C HIS A 2 -7.01 62.67 -4.00
N ILE A 3 -6.46 61.47 -3.83
CA ILE A 3 -7.11 60.39 -3.10
C ILE A 3 -6.67 60.54 -1.63
N PRO A 4 -7.58 60.85 -0.69
CA PRO A 4 -7.21 61.05 0.70
C PRO A 4 -6.88 59.72 1.39
N LEU A 5 -5.79 59.74 2.15
CA LEU A 5 -5.11 58.65 2.88
C LEU A 5 -5.89 58.05 4.06
N HIS A 6 -7.23 58.01 4.01
CA HIS A 6 -8.09 57.48 5.07
C HIS A 6 -8.93 56.28 4.59
N LYS A 7 -8.23 55.20 4.21
CA LYS A 7 -8.79 53.83 4.19
C LYS A 7 -7.73 52.80 4.62
N LYS A 8 -7.09 53.02 5.78
CA LYS A 8 -6.22 52.00 6.40
C LYS A 8 -7.00 50.87 7.09
N SER A 9 -8.33 50.94 7.18
CA SER A 9 -9.15 49.90 7.82
C SER A 9 -9.71 48.85 6.85
N ALA A 10 -10.02 49.23 5.61
CA ALA A 10 -10.54 48.28 4.60
C ALA A 10 -9.48 47.28 4.11
N VAL A 11 -8.21 47.69 4.07
CA VAL A 11 -7.08 46.82 3.67
C VAL A 11 -6.55 45.99 4.85
N ARG A 12 -6.81 46.40 6.10
CA ARG A 12 -6.35 45.68 7.29
C ARG A 12 -7.15 44.40 7.55
N GLY A 13 -8.39 44.31 7.08
CA GLY A 13 -9.19 43.08 7.15
C GLY A 13 -8.65 42.00 6.21
N SER A 14 -8.30 42.35 4.98
CA SER A 14 -7.79 41.40 3.98
C SER A 14 -6.32 41.00 4.20
N ILE A 15 -5.55 41.75 4.99
CA ILE A 15 -4.18 41.38 5.39
C ILE A 15 -4.17 40.43 6.60
N LEU A 16 -5.24 40.42 7.41
CA LEU A 16 -5.38 39.50 8.56
C LEU A 16 -6.00 38.15 8.18
N ASP A 17 -6.55 38.04 6.97
CA ASP A 17 -6.96 36.79 6.32
C ASP A 17 -5.79 36.14 5.56
N ASP A 18 -4.55 36.41 6.00
CA ASP A 18 -3.41 35.63 5.57
C ASP A 18 -3.67 34.19 5.98
N VAL A 19 -3.46 33.26 5.06
CA VAL A 19 -3.77 31.83 5.17
C VAL A 19 -3.37 31.22 6.53
N TYR A 20 -2.28 31.70 7.13
CA TYR A 20 -1.73 31.24 8.40
C TYR A 20 -2.31 31.93 9.66
N SER A 21 -3.15 32.96 9.53
CA SER A 21 -3.75 33.72 10.63
C SER A 21 -5.25 33.47 10.84
N SER A 22 -5.87 32.60 10.02
CA SER A 22 -7.27 32.25 10.23
C SER A 22 -7.44 31.46 11.54
N LYS A 23 -8.40 31.87 12.38
CA LYS A 23 -8.75 31.17 13.64
C LYS A 23 -9.12 29.69 13.43
N TYR A 24 -9.33 29.26 12.18
CA TYR A 24 -9.65 27.89 11.81
C TYR A 24 -8.45 26.94 11.81
N LEU A 25 -7.21 27.43 11.64
CA LEU A 25 -6.01 26.59 11.72
C LEU A 25 -5.57 26.30 13.17
N SER A 26 -6.07 27.06 14.15
CA SER A 26 -5.71 26.89 15.56
C SER A 26 -6.44 25.73 16.24
N VAL A 27 -7.44 25.14 15.57
CA VAL A 27 -8.30 24.10 16.11
C VAL A 27 -7.90 22.76 15.49
N VAL A 28 -7.65 21.77 16.35
CA VAL A 28 -7.31 20.39 15.92
C VAL A 28 -8.45 19.82 15.07
N MET A 29 -8.12 19.20 13.93
CA MET A 29 -9.11 18.64 13.02
C MET A 29 -9.99 17.59 13.75
N PRO A 30 -11.34 17.66 13.65
CA PRO A 30 -12.21 16.70 14.27
C PRO A 30 -12.05 15.31 13.63
N LYS A 31 -11.45 14.35 14.35
CA LYS A 31 -11.14 13.00 13.84
C LYS A 31 -12.32 12.01 13.88
N TYR A 32 -13.33 12.29 14.70
CA TYR A 32 -14.37 11.31 15.07
C TYR A 32 -15.81 11.75 14.71
N ARG A 33 -15.98 12.94 14.14
CA ARG A 33 -17.28 13.46 13.73
C ARG A 33 -17.12 14.36 12.51
N ILE A 34 -18.06 14.25 11.57
CA ILE A 34 -18.16 15.15 10.42
C ILE A 34 -18.43 16.58 10.92
N PRO A 35 -17.65 17.59 10.49
CA PRO A 35 -17.85 18.97 10.92
C PRO A 35 -19.22 19.50 10.46
N GLU A 36 -19.89 20.24 11.34
CA GLU A 36 -21.22 20.81 11.08
C GLU A 36 -21.16 22.07 10.18
N ASN A 37 -19.99 22.70 10.06
CA ASN A 37 -19.77 23.89 9.26
C ASN A 37 -18.84 23.60 8.08
N GLU A 38 -19.10 24.26 6.94
CA GLU A 38 -18.24 24.18 5.77
C GLU A 38 -16.90 24.91 5.99
N HIS A 39 -15.81 24.31 5.52
CA HIS A 39 -14.48 24.93 5.52
C HIS A 39 -14.14 25.42 4.11
N SER A 40 -13.35 26.50 4.02
CA SER A 40 -12.87 26.97 2.72
C SER A 40 -11.99 25.89 2.05
N PRO A 41 -12.11 25.68 0.72
CA PRO A 41 -11.34 24.64 0.02
C PRO A 41 -9.82 24.77 0.21
N ASN A 42 -9.30 26.00 0.26
CA ASN A 42 -7.87 26.26 0.43
C ASN A 42 -7.38 25.87 1.83
N HIS A 43 -8.19 26.13 2.88
CA HIS A 43 -7.83 25.76 4.25
C HIS A 43 -7.92 24.24 4.45
N ALA A 44 -8.94 23.59 3.89
CA ALA A 44 -9.05 22.13 3.95
C ALA A 44 -7.86 21.45 3.26
N TYR A 45 -7.43 21.95 2.10
CA TYR A 45 -6.27 21.44 1.38
C TYR A 45 -4.98 21.58 2.19
N GLN A 46 -4.74 22.76 2.78
CA GLN A 46 -3.49 23.02 3.50
C GLN A 46 -3.37 22.19 4.78
N VAL A 47 -4.46 22.02 5.54
CA VAL A 47 -4.41 21.19 6.75
C VAL A 47 -4.11 19.73 6.41
N VAL A 48 -4.72 19.18 5.35
CA VAL A 48 -4.43 17.81 4.89
C VAL A 48 -3.01 17.70 4.35
N HIS A 49 -2.55 18.71 3.61
CA HIS A 49 -1.19 18.75 3.06
C HIS A 49 -0.14 18.80 4.17
N ASP A 50 -0.36 19.60 5.21
CA ASP A 50 0.53 19.72 6.36
C ASP A 50 0.57 18.45 7.20
N GLU A 51 -0.57 17.76 7.39
CA GLU A 51 -0.58 16.43 8.02
C GLU A 51 0.16 15.39 7.17
N LEU A 52 -0.01 15.42 5.84
CA LEU A 52 0.73 14.54 4.91
C LEU A 52 2.24 14.85 4.85
N MET A 53 2.69 16.05 5.22
CA MET A 53 4.12 16.35 5.34
C MET A 53 4.74 15.75 6.61
N LEU A 54 3.93 15.48 7.64
CA LEU A 54 4.36 14.76 8.84
C LEU A 54 4.46 13.25 8.59
N ASP A 55 3.74 12.73 7.59
CA ASP A 55 3.98 11.41 7.04
C ASP A 55 5.35 11.43 6.32
N GLY A 56 6.38 10.95 7.02
CA GLY A 56 7.75 10.98 6.55
C GLY A 56 7.94 10.46 5.13
N ASN A 57 8.93 10.99 4.43
CA ASN A 57 9.21 10.69 3.02
C ASN A 57 9.24 9.18 2.76
N SER A 58 8.26 8.66 2.03
CA SER A 58 8.13 7.22 1.74
C SER A 58 9.36 6.64 1.02
N ARG A 59 10.14 7.47 0.30
CA ARG A 59 11.38 7.04 -0.37
C ARG A 59 12.53 6.77 0.59
N GLN A 60 12.49 7.29 1.82
CA GLN A 60 13.47 7.02 2.88
C GLN A 60 12.95 5.99 3.88
N ASN A 61 11.69 5.54 3.74
CA ASN A 61 11.11 4.50 4.56
C ASN A 61 11.61 3.11 4.13
N LEU A 62 12.81 2.76 4.59
CA LEU A 62 13.43 1.43 4.44
C LEU A 62 12.76 0.33 5.27
N ALA A 63 11.76 0.67 6.12
CA ALA A 63 11.06 -0.30 6.97
C ALA A 63 9.87 -0.97 6.27
N THR A 64 9.48 -0.51 5.08
CA THR A 64 8.41 -1.13 4.29
C THR A 64 8.99 -2.12 3.28
N PHE A 65 8.62 -3.39 3.37
CA PHE A 65 8.89 -4.44 2.36
C PHE A 65 8.06 -4.25 1.08
N CYS A 66 7.73 -3.01 0.73
CA CYS A 66 7.19 -2.62 -0.57
C CYS A 66 8.34 -1.99 -1.36
N GLN A 67 9.21 -2.83 -1.91
CA GLN A 67 10.25 -2.36 -2.84
C GLN A 67 9.57 -1.71 -4.05
N THR A 68 9.69 -0.38 -4.16
CA THR A 68 9.13 0.46 -5.23
C THR A 68 9.95 0.44 -6.52
N TRP A 69 10.47 -0.71 -6.94
CA TRP A 69 11.23 -0.82 -8.19
C TRP A 69 10.95 -2.16 -8.88
N MET A 70 10.89 -2.13 -10.21
CA MET A 70 10.45 -3.22 -11.11
C MET A 70 11.08 -4.61 -10.82
N GLU A 71 12.21 -4.67 -10.12
CA GLU A 71 12.82 -5.92 -9.63
C GLU A 71 11.89 -6.71 -8.70
N GLY A 72 11.11 -6.07 -7.84
CA GLY A 72 10.18 -6.76 -6.94
C GLY A 72 9.07 -7.50 -7.69
N VAL A 73 8.55 -6.89 -8.77
CA VAL A 73 7.54 -7.53 -9.63
C VAL A 73 8.17 -8.66 -10.44
N ALA A 74 9.36 -8.45 -11.00
CA ALA A 74 10.08 -9.48 -11.74
C ALA A 74 10.41 -10.69 -10.85
N ALA A 75 10.93 -10.47 -9.65
CA ALA A 75 11.24 -11.53 -8.69
C ALA A 75 9.98 -12.27 -8.20
N ALA A 76 8.84 -11.57 -8.09
CA ALA A 76 7.58 -12.18 -7.68
C ALA A 76 6.87 -12.96 -8.80
N LEU A 77 7.06 -12.59 -10.07
CA LEU A 77 6.30 -13.13 -11.20
C LEU A 77 7.10 -14.13 -12.04
N VAL A 78 8.39 -13.88 -12.27
CA VAL A 78 9.22 -14.69 -13.18
C VAL A 78 9.37 -16.13 -12.68
N PRO A 79 9.76 -16.41 -11.41
CA PRO A 79 9.92 -17.79 -10.94
C PRO A 79 8.62 -18.63 -11.01
N PRO A 80 7.45 -18.17 -10.51
CA PRO A 80 6.23 -18.96 -10.59
C PRO A 80 5.72 -19.10 -12.03
N LEU A 81 5.90 -18.11 -12.91
CA LEU A 81 5.55 -18.25 -14.33
C LEU A 81 6.41 -19.31 -15.03
N LEU A 82 7.73 -19.31 -14.79
CA LEU A 82 8.63 -20.31 -15.36
C LEU A 82 8.32 -21.71 -14.83
N ALA A 83 8.04 -21.84 -13.53
CA ALA A 83 7.64 -23.11 -12.93
C ALA A 83 6.31 -23.61 -13.51
N TRP A 84 5.35 -22.70 -13.73
CA TRP A 84 4.06 -23.01 -14.34
C TRP A 84 4.21 -23.47 -15.80
N LEU A 85 4.98 -22.73 -16.60
CA LEU A 85 5.28 -23.07 -17.99
C LEU A 85 6.00 -24.41 -18.11
N TYR A 86 6.99 -24.66 -17.25
CA TYR A 86 7.69 -25.94 -17.22
C TYR A 86 6.75 -27.11 -16.91
N GLY A 87 5.89 -26.95 -15.90
CA GLY A 87 4.92 -27.97 -15.51
C GLY A 87 3.86 -28.26 -16.58
N LEU A 88 3.44 -27.24 -17.32
CA LEU A 88 2.53 -27.43 -18.45
C LEU A 88 3.21 -28.09 -19.64
N TYR A 89 4.37 -27.59 -20.05
CA TYR A 89 4.98 -27.98 -21.32
C TYR A 89 5.69 -29.34 -21.24
N PHE A 90 6.48 -29.56 -20.18
CA PHE A 90 7.27 -30.79 -20.04
C PHE A 90 6.53 -31.89 -19.28
N ARG A 91 5.79 -31.52 -18.22
CA ARG A 91 5.14 -32.49 -17.34
C ARG A 91 3.66 -32.72 -17.66
N LYS A 92 3.07 -31.95 -18.60
CA LYS A 92 1.64 -32.01 -18.99
C LYS A 92 0.71 -32.10 -17.77
N LEU A 93 1.07 -31.40 -16.69
CA LEU A 93 0.33 -31.42 -15.45
C LEU A 93 -0.98 -30.64 -15.61
N ASN A 94 -1.99 -31.03 -14.83
CA ASN A 94 -3.27 -30.32 -14.83
C ASN A 94 -3.03 -28.85 -14.38
N PRO A 95 -3.50 -27.85 -15.16
CA PRO A 95 -3.32 -26.44 -14.82
C PRO A 95 -3.91 -26.05 -13.47
N ALA A 96 -4.95 -26.74 -12.99
CA ALA A 96 -5.54 -26.52 -11.68
C ALA A 96 -4.56 -26.89 -10.54
N ILE A 97 -3.83 -28.01 -10.68
CA ILE A 97 -2.81 -28.44 -9.71
C ILE A 97 -1.64 -27.45 -9.71
N LEU A 98 -1.22 -27.01 -10.89
CA LEU A 98 -0.16 -26.01 -11.07
C LEU A 98 -0.51 -24.65 -10.45
N ALA A 99 -1.76 -24.19 -10.62
CA ALA A 99 -2.25 -22.99 -9.98
C ALA A 99 -2.22 -23.11 -8.44
N GLY A 100 -2.64 -24.26 -7.92
CA GLY A 100 -2.54 -24.61 -6.51
C GLY A 100 -1.10 -24.57 -5.98
N ALA A 101 -0.16 -25.17 -6.71
CA ALA A 101 1.26 -25.18 -6.35
C ALA A 101 1.88 -23.77 -6.33
N CYS A 102 1.53 -22.92 -7.30
CA CYS A 102 1.97 -21.52 -7.32
C CYS A 102 1.37 -20.72 -6.15
N ALA A 103 0.11 -20.96 -5.79
CA ALA A 103 -0.52 -20.33 -4.63
C ALA A 103 0.13 -20.79 -3.31
N GLY A 104 0.49 -22.08 -3.21
CA GLY A 104 1.19 -22.66 -2.07
C GLY A 104 2.59 -22.09 -1.89
N GLY A 105 3.36 -21.98 -2.98
CA GLY A 105 4.70 -21.38 -2.94
C GLY A 105 4.72 -19.90 -2.54
N ARG A 106 3.58 -19.22 -2.67
CA ARG A 106 3.40 -17.82 -2.23
C ARG A 106 2.61 -17.69 -0.92
N ASN A 107 2.36 -18.79 -0.22
CA ASN A 107 1.61 -18.81 1.04
C ASN A 107 0.27 -18.05 1.00
N SER A 108 -0.41 -18.06 -0.16
CA SER A 108 -1.61 -17.27 -0.40
C SER A 108 -2.85 -18.15 -0.46
N THR A 109 -3.50 -18.33 0.69
CA THR A 109 -4.78 -19.05 0.79
C THR A 109 -5.90 -18.41 -0.05
N PRO A 110 -6.03 -17.06 -0.16
CA PRO A 110 -7.02 -16.44 -1.03
C PRO A 110 -6.81 -16.78 -2.52
N ALA A 111 -5.55 -16.84 -2.98
CA ALA A 111 -5.24 -17.21 -4.35
C ALA A 111 -5.61 -18.67 -4.66
N MET A 112 -5.43 -19.57 -3.69
CA MET A 112 -5.84 -20.97 -3.81
C MET A 112 -7.36 -21.10 -3.92
N LYS A 113 -8.11 -20.39 -3.07
CA LYS A 113 -9.58 -20.37 -3.12
C LYS A 113 -10.11 -19.77 -4.42
N GLY A 114 -9.53 -18.67 -4.90
CA GLY A 114 -9.87 -18.11 -6.21
C GLY A 114 -9.59 -19.09 -7.37
N ALA A 115 -8.55 -19.90 -7.27
CA ALA A 115 -8.28 -20.96 -8.26
C ALA A 115 -9.27 -22.13 -8.17
N GLN A 116 -9.74 -22.50 -6.97
CA GLN A 116 -10.80 -23.49 -6.80
C GLN A 116 -12.13 -22.97 -7.38
N ASP A 117 -12.47 -21.71 -7.11
CA ASP A 117 -13.68 -21.07 -7.61
C ASP A 117 -13.68 -20.99 -9.14
N ALA A 118 -12.55 -20.66 -9.75
CA ALA A 118 -12.40 -20.59 -11.21
C ALA A 118 -12.36 -21.97 -11.89
N SER A 119 -11.87 -23.00 -11.20
CA SER A 119 -11.79 -24.37 -11.74
C SER A 119 -12.97 -25.26 -11.37
N HIS A 120 -13.87 -24.78 -10.49
CA HIS A 120 -14.96 -25.55 -9.89
C HIS A 120 -14.50 -26.92 -9.34
N SER A 121 -13.28 -26.99 -8.85
CA SER A 121 -12.61 -28.26 -8.51
C SER A 121 -11.67 -28.10 -7.33
N ASP A 122 -11.56 -29.14 -6.50
CA ASP A 122 -10.64 -29.19 -5.34
C ASP A 122 -9.20 -29.58 -5.71
N MET A 123 -8.94 -29.84 -6.99
CA MET A 123 -7.60 -30.20 -7.50
C MET A 123 -6.49 -29.17 -7.15
N PRO A 124 -6.74 -27.85 -7.09
CA PRO A 124 -5.74 -26.88 -6.63
C PRO A 124 -5.29 -27.09 -5.17
N ALA A 125 -6.16 -27.60 -4.29
CA ALA A 125 -5.80 -27.84 -2.89
C ALA A 125 -4.71 -28.92 -2.76
N ILE A 126 -4.72 -29.92 -3.65
CA ILE A 126 -3.71 -30.99 -3.70
C ILE A 126 -2.34 -30.40 -4.03
N GLY A 127 -2.28 -29.43 -4.95
CA GLY A 127 -1.03 -28.75 -5.31
C GLY A 127 -0.51 -27.76 -4.25
N TYR A 128 -1.39 -27.24 -3.40
CA TYR A 128 -1.08 -26.16 -2.45
C TYR A 128 -0.26 -26.61 -1.22
N SER A 129 -0.53 -27.80 -0.69
CA SER A 129 -0.04 -28.22 0.63
C SER A 129 1.48 -28.40 0.71
N VAL A 130 2.09 -29.05 -0.30
CA VAL A 130 3.51 -29.37 -0.31
C VAL A 130 4.39 -28.12 -0.41
N PRO A 131 4.16 -27.19 -1.36
CA PRO A 131 4.96 -25.96 -1.46
C PRO A 131 4.76 -25.03 -0.26
N TYR A 132 3.55 -24.98 0.30
CA TYR A 132 3.26 -24.19 1.51
C TYR A 132 4.08 -24.64 2.72
N ALA A 133 4.12 -25.95 2.96
CA ALA A 133 4.90 -26.51 4.07
C ALA A 133 6.40 -26.27 3.88
N LEU A 134 6.91 -26.49 2.65
CA LEU A 134 8.32 -26.29 2.34
C LEU A 134 8.77 -24.84 2.51
N THR A 135 7.99 -23.89 1.97
CA THR A 135 8.33 -22.46 2.08
C THR A 135 8.26 -21.96 3.51
N SER A 136 7.27 -22.41 4.28
CA SER A 136 7.15 -22.05 5.70
C SER A 136 8.35 -22.54 6.53
N VAL A 137 8.78 -23.79 6.32
CA VAL A 137 9.96 -24.36 7.01
C VAL A 137 11.23 -23.66 6.57
N LEU A 138 11.40 -23.38 5.26
CA LEU A 138 12.58 -22.72 4.75
C LEU A 138 12.72 -21.29 5.30
N VAL A 139 11.61 -20.53 5.36
CA VAL A 139 11.60 -19.19 5.95
C VAL A 139 11.96 -19.24 7.44
N LEU A 140 11.45 -20.23 8.18
CA LEU A 140 11.82 -20.41 9.59
C LEU A 140 13.32 -20.68 9.77
N ILE A 141 13.89 -21.58 8.97
CA ILE A 141 15.31 -21.94 9.04
C ILE A 141 16.19 -20.74 8.64
N LEU A 142 15.89 -20.10 7.52
CA LEU A 142 16.66 -18.94 7.04
C LEU A 142 16.54 -17.74 7.98
N GLY A 143 15.36 -17.50 8.53
CA GLY A 143 15.14 -16.45 9.53
C GLY A 143 15.95 -16.69 10.80
N TYR A 144 16.00 -17.94 11.27
CA TYR A 144 16.85 -18.32 12.40
C TYR A 144 18.34 -18.10 12.12
N ILE A 145 18.82 -18.55 10.95
CA ILE A 145 20.23 -18.36 10.54
C ILE A 145 20.57 -16.87 10.45
N ALA A 146 19.70 -16.05 9.84
CA ALA A 146 19.91 -14.61 9.73
C ALA A 146 19.98 -13.93 11.11
N MET A 147 19.13 -14.34 12.06
CA MET A 147 19.16 -13.85 13.44
C MET A 147 20.45 -14.22 14.18
N VAL A 148 21.01 -15.41 13.93
CA VAL A 148 22.26 -15.86 14.55
C VAL A 148 23.49 -15.16 13.97
N ILE A 149 23.43 -14.74 12.70
CA ILE A 149 24.53 -14.06 12.00
C ILE A 149 24.54 -12.54 12.24
N SER A 150 23.39 -11.95 12.59
CA SER A 150 23.23 -10.51 12.84
C SER A 150 23.59 -10.08 14.25
#